data_AF-A0A4R0MRJ2-F1
#
_entry.id   AF-A0A4R0MRJ2-F1
#
_cell.length_a   1.000
_cell.length_b   1.000
_cell.length_c   1.000
_cell.angle_alpha   90.00
_cell.angle_beta   90.00
_cell.angle_gamma   90.00
#
_symmetry.space_group_name_H-M   'P 1'
#
loop_
_entity.id
_entity.type
_entity.pdbx_description
1 polymer ?
#
loop_
_entity_poly.entity_id
_entity_poly.type
_entity_poly.pdbx_seq_one_letter_code
_entity_poly.pdbx_strand_id
1 'polypeptide(L)'
;MSVKTKQAITKCLNKIADDTFDEETLRSLLIISREYIKSNGLIKELAHFVAHSDRNQGIFHKQVNNRYAKQKLIDDQLNGAETKELMEKIKTEDDLSDFLLGGISIYRIDSKLFNILYSDGLEDIPEAHLLKHTNFTKAEVKELFARHYHKEEGFHCLNTTQTRLQHKKISELENISDKDREKIDEYRSNSEILITKIELKIDQIQKVIRGAIYYTSVFDLETFNNEIATTLTVVIKSFSIDQKYMQAIMEHSQDILLCIMSLLHDSKFILYDKKEARNFLGFYLHPPDSNNGENMDNRSIYEDGVLALYTCGAGSITFPLYVSDLLVKDYISADEFNKFAELKSFSESPWITAERIDYKLRLVN
;
A
#
# COMPACT_ATOMS: atom_id res chain seq x y z
N MET A 1 -0.95 4.20 -35.70
CA MET A 1 0.04 3.81 -34.68
C MET A 1 1.45 4.09 -35.18
N SER A 2 2.36 4.51 -34.30
CA SER A 2 3.74 4.82 -34.68
C SER A 2 4.52 3.55 -35.05
N VAL A 3 4.98 3.47 -36.31
CA VAL A 3 5.82 2.37 -36.81
C VAL A 3 7.11 2.27 -36.00
N LYS A 4 7.70 3.42 -35.64
CA LYS A 4 8.92 3.48 -34.81
C LYS A 4 8.70 2.87 -33.43
N THR A 5 7.57 3.16 -32.80
CA THR A 5 7.21 2.60 -31.49
C THR A 5 7.03 1.09 -31.56
N LYS A 6 6.33 0.60 -32.59
CA LYS A 6 6.19 -0.84 -32.83
C LYS A 6 7.56 -1.52 -32.96
N GLN A 7 8.44 -0.98 -33.80
CA GLN A 7 9.79 -1.51 -34.00
C GLN A 7 10.61 -1.55 -32.71
N ALA A 8 10.53 -0.49 -31.90
CA ALA A 8 11.28 -0.40 -30.65
C ALA A 8 10.76 -1.40 -29.60
N ILE A 9 9.43 -1.58 -29.49
CA ILE A 9 8.83 -2.62 -28.63
C ILE A 9 9.25 -4.00 -29.12
N THR A 10 9.12 -4.29 -30.42
CA THR A 10 9.52 -5.60 -30.98
C THR A 10 11.00 -5.88 -30.75
N LYS A 11 11.88 -4.86 -30.81
CA LYS A 11 13.31 -5.04 -30.49
C LYS A 11 13.52 -5.51 -29.04
N CYS A 12 12.79 -4.95 -28.09
CA CYS A 12 12.87 -5.39 -26.69
C CYS A 12 12.31 -6.80 -26.51
N LEU A 13 11.17 -7.10 -27.16
CA LEU A 13 10.56 -8.42 -27.12
C LEU A 13 11.44 -9.51 -27.77
N ASN A 14 12.19 -9.18 -28.82
CA ASN A 14 13.18 -10.09 -29.39
C ASN A 14 14.27 -10.44 -28.38
N LYS A 15 14.82 -9.45 -27.68
CA LYS A 15 15.81 -9.72 -26.62
C LYS A 15 15.26 -10.61 -25.51
N ILE A 16 13.97 -10.44 -25.16
CA ILE A 16 13.30 -11.33 -24.21
C ILE A 16 13.21 -12.75 -24.76
N ALA A 17 12.74 -12.92 -26.00
CA ALA A 17 12.64 -14.23 -26.64
C ALA A 17 13.99 -14.91 -26.89
N ASP A 18 15.05 -14.13 -27.08
CA ASP A 18 16.41 -14.62 -27.30
C ASP A 18 17.18 -14.81 -25.98
N ASP A 19 16.56 -14.59 -24.81
CA ASP A 19 17.19 -14.70 -23.48
C ASP A 19 18.46 -13.83 -23.33
N THR A 20 18.43 -12.62 -23.93
CA THR A 20 19.54 -11.64 -23.92
C THR A 20 19.18 -10.30 -23.29
N PHE A 21 18.03 -10.24 -22.62
CA PHE A 21 17.54 -9.02 -21.98
C PHE A 21 18.14 -8.83 -20.58
N ASP A 22 18.12 -7.57 -20.14
CA ASP A 22 18.63 -7.06 -18.88
C ASP A 22 17.70 -5.97 -18.34
N GLU A 23 18.09 -5.34 -17.23
CA GLU A 23 17.36 -4.23 -16.62
C GLU A 23 17.05 -3.10 -17.61
N GLU A 24 18.04 -2.68 -18.42
CA GLU A 24 17.89 -1.58 -19.37
C GLU A 24 16.90 -1.92 -20.50
N THR A 25 16.86 -3.19 -20.91
CA THR A 25 15.89 -3.67 -21.89
C THR A 25 14.46 -3.55 -21.34
N LEU A 26 14.23 -3.90 -20.07
CA LEU A 26 12.91 -3.75 -19.44
C LEU A 26 12.56 -2.28 -19.19
N ARG A 27 13.53 -1.46 -18.76
CA ARG A 27 13.39 0.00 -18.63
C ARG A 27 12.87 0.60 -19.94
N SER A 28 13.57 0.29 -21.03
CA SER A 28 13.20 0.74 -22.38
C SER A 28 11.80 0.28 -22.76
N LEU A 29 11.46 -1.00 -22.54
CA LEU A 29 10.14 -1.54 -22.85
C LEU A 29 9.03 -0.81 -22.10
N LEU A 30 9.18 -0.60 -20.79
CA LEU A 30 8.21 0.12 -19.96
C LEU A 30 8.04 1.57 -20.43
N ILE A 31 9.15 2.30 -20.62
CA ILE A 31 9.13 3.71 -21.06
C ILE A 31 8.42 3.86 -22.42
N ILE A 32 8.71 2.99 -23.38
CA ILE A 32 8.15 3.06 -24.74
C ILE A 32 6.67 2.65 -24.76
N SER A 33 6.30 1.68 -23.92
CA SER A 33 4.93 1.13 -23.90
C SER A 33 3.94 1.94 -23.05
N ARG A 34 4.41 2.78 -22.11
CA ARG A 34 3.59 3.47 -21.10
C ARG A 34 2.31 4.14 -21.62
N GLU A 35 2.40 4.86 -22.74
CA GLU A 35 1.28 5.63 -23.32
C GLU A 35 0.19 4.71 -23.92
N TYR A 36 0.51 3.42 -24.08
CA TYR A 36 -0.34 2.40 -24.66
C TYR A 36 -0.89 1.42 -23.62
N ILE A 37 -0.47 1.56 -22.36
CA ILE A 37 -1.04 0.85 -21.23
C ILE A 37 -2.34 1.57 -20.83
N LYS A 38 -3.48 0.95 -21.16
CA LYS A 38 -4.80 1.59 -21.00
C LYS A 38 -5.31 1.60 -19.57
N SER A 39 -4.91 0.65 -18.73
CA SER A 39 -5.36 0.51 -17.35
C SER A 39 -4.60 1.46 -16.42
N ASN A 40 -5.31 2.13 -15.50
CA ASN A 40 -4.69 2.70 -14.30
C ASN A 40 -4.35 1.53 -13.36
N GLY A 41 -3.24 0.85 -13.66
CA GLY A 41 -2.73 -0.28 -12.89
C GLY A 41 -1.28 -0.06 -12.50
N LEU A 42 -0.76 -0.95 -11.68
CA LEU A 42 0.58 -0.90 -11.09
C LEU A 42 1.66 -0.79 -12.16
N ILE A 43 1.60 -1.59 -13.23
CA ILE A 43 2.62 -1.55 -14.28
C ILE A 43 2.62 -0.22 -15.05
N LYS A 44 1.46 0.42 -15.18
CA LYS A 44 1.38 1.75 -15.81
C LYS A 44 2.02 2.81 -14.91
N GLU A 45 1.70 2.78 -13.61
CA GLU A 45 2.30 3.67 -12.63
C GLU A 45 3.83 3.50 -12.61
N LEU A 46 4.31 2.25 -12.55
CA LEU A 46 5.72 1.91 -12.65
C LEU A 46 6.36 2.40 -13.94
N ALA A 47 5.71 2.22 -15.10
CA ALA A 47 6.23 2.69 -16.38
C ALA A 47 6.30 4.22 -16.45
N HIS A 48 5.33 4.93 -15.87
CA HIS A 48 5.42 6.38 -15.70
C HIS A 48 6.55 6.75 -14.75
N PHE A 49 6.67 6.08 -13.62
CA PHE A 49 7.67 6.36 -12.61
C PHE A 49 9.10 6.21 -13.15
N VAL A 50 9.38 5.09 -13.81
CA VAL A 50 10.69 4.79 -14.43
C VAL A 50 11.02 5.77 -15.56
N ALA A 51 10.03 6.37 -16.22
CA ALA A 51 10.23 7.29 -17.33
C ALA A 51 10.65 8.71 -16.92
N HIS A 52 10.53 9.10 -15.65
CA HIS A 52 10.82 10.46 -15.19
C HIS A 52 12.10 10.49 -14.34
N SER A 53 12.97 11.46 -14.62
CA SER A 53 14.17 11.73 -13.82
C SER A 53 13.79 12.20 -12.42
N ASP A 54 12.80 13.11 -12.36
CA ASP A 54 12.18 13.55 -11.12
C ASP A 54 11.06 12.56 -10.82
N ARG A 55 11.40 11.51 -10.06
CA ARG A 55 10.56 10.39 -9.64
C ARG A 55 9.39 10.81 -8.71
N ASN A 56 8.64 11.85 -9.06
CA ASN A 56 7.57 12.44 -8.26
C ASN A 56 6.16 12.10 -8.78
N GLN A 57 6.06 11.39 -9.91
CA GLN A 57 4.82 10.92 -10.50
C GLN A 57 4.88 9.39 -10.64
N GLY A 58 3.82 8.69 -10.22
CA GLY A 58 3.67 7.25 -10.53
C GLY A 58 4.09 6.22 -9.47
N ILE A 59 4.15 6.52 -8.18
CA ILE A 59 4.14 5.46 -7.12
C ILE A 59 3.08 5.72 -6.02
N PHE A 60 2.09 6.58 -6.27
CA PHE A 60 0.96 6.75 -5.33
C PHE A 60 -0.16 5.78 -5.62
N HIS A 61 0.19 4.50 -5.54
CA HIS A 61 -0.80 3.50 -5.29
C HIS A 61 -1.45 3.81 -3.93
N LYS A 62 -2.77 3.87 -3.95
CA LYS A 62 -3.63 4.11 -2.79
C LYS A 62 -3.26 3.22 -1.59
N GLN A 63 -2.81 2.00 -1.87
CA GLN A 63 -2.40 1.01 -0.87
C GLN A 63 -1.08 1.36 -0.17
N VAL A 64 -0.08 1.90 -0.87
CA VAL A 64 1.19 2.31 -0.25
C VAL A 64 0.94 3.45 0.72
N ASN A 65 0.15 4.45 0.30
CA ASN A 65 -0.26 5.54 1.19
C ASN A 65 -1.14 5.04 2.34
N ASN A 66 -2.04 4.09 2.11
CA ASN A 66 -2.85 3.49 3.18
C ASN A 66 -1.98 2.78 4.21
N ARG A 67 -1.06 1.93 3.76
CA ARG A 67 -0.11 1.20 4.60
C ARG A 67 0.72 2.15 5.44
N TYR A 68 1.34 3.13 4.80
CA TYR A 68 2.15 4.13 5.46
C TYR A 68 1.33 4.95 6.46
N ALA A 69 0.14 5.41 6.09
CA ALA A 69 -0.72 6.19 6.97
C ALA A 69 -1.11 5.42 8.23
N LYS A 70 -1.50 4.15 8.10
CA LYS A 70 -1.83 3.29 9.26
C LYS A 70 -0.63 3.07 10.18
N GLN A 71 0.54 2.74 9.65
CA GLN A 71 1.75 2.53 10.45
C GLN A 71 2.23 3.83 11.12
N LYS A 72 2.15 4.96 10.40
CA LYS A 72 2.51 6.26 10.95
C LYS A 72 1.60 6.66 12.11
N LEU A 73 0.29 6.39 12.02
CA LEU A 73 -0.61 6.67 13.14
C LEU A 73 -0.20 5.90 14.39
N ILE A 74 0.16 4.63 14.24
CA ILE A 74 0.67 3.83 15.36
C ILE A 74 1.96 4.43 15.92
N ASP A 75 2.92 4.75 15.05
CA ASP A 75 4.20 5.33 15.46
C ASP A 75 4.02 6.67 16.19
N ASP A 76 3.16 7.55 15.66
CA ASP A 76 2.81 8.85 16.27
C ASP A 76 2.16 8.65 17.65
N GLN A 77 1.27 7.65 17.82
CA GLN A 77 0.66 7.34 19.12
C GLN A 77 1.68 6.77 20.12
N LEU A 78 2.59 5.90 19.67
CA LEU A 78 3.62 5.30 20.53
C LEU A 78 4.67 6.34 20.97
N ASN A 79 5.10 7.21 20.07
CA ASN A 79 6.08 8.25 20.37
C ASN A 79 5.53 9.35 21.29
N GLY A 80 4.21 9.56 21.29
CA GLY A 80 3.54 10.56 22.13
C GLY A 80 3.23 10.11 23.55
N ALA A 81 3.43 8.84 23.90
CA ALA A 81 3.00 8.26 25.17
C ALA A 81 4.16 7.74 26.02
N GLU A 82 4.18 8.09 27.31
CA GLU A 82 5.07 7.41 28.26
C GLU A 82 4.59 5.97 28.46
N THR A 83 5.48 5.00 28.24
CA THR A 83 5.17 3.56 28.25
C THR A 83 4.47 3.08 29.53
N LYS A 84 4.72 3.75 30.67
CA LYS A 84 4.05 3.47 31.95
C LYS A 84 2.59 3.91 31.99
N GLU A 85 2.27 5.11 31.52
CA GLU A 85 0.87 5.58 31.46
C GLU A 85 0.03 4.75 30.49
N LEU A 86 0.68 4.27 29.42
CA LEU A 86 0.14 3.41 28.39
C LEU A 86 -0.35 2.06 28.99
N MET A 87 0.48 1.43 29.81
CA MET A 87 0.15 0.15 30.48
C MET A 87 -0.93 0.29 31.55
N GLU A 88 -1.11 1.46 32.16
CA GLU A 88 -2.16 1.69 33.15
C GLU A 88 -3.55 1.94 32.53
N LYS A 89 -3.58 2.52 31.32
CA LYS A 89 -4.82 2.87 30.61
C LYS A 89 -5.39 1.72 29.77
N ILE A 90 -4.55 0.81 29.28
CA ILE A 90 -4.97 -0.30 28.42
C ILE A 90 -5.26 -1.54 29.26
N LYS A 91 -6.53 -1.93 29.37
CA LYS A 91 -6.95 -3.11 30.14
C LYS A 91 -7.53 -4.22 29.27
N THR A 92 -8.00 -3.85 28.08
CA THR A 92 -8.64 -4.75 27.12
C THR A 92 -8.01 -4.63 25.75
N GLU A 93 -8.29 -5.60 24.88
CA GLU A 93 -7.91 -5.56 23.47
C GLU A 93 -8.55 -4.37 22.74
N ASP A 94 -9.79 -4.03 23.11
CA ASP A 94 -10.50 -2.86 22.59
C ASP A 94 -9.81 -1.56 23.02
N ASP A 95 -9.36 -1.45 24.28
CA ASP A 95 -8.61 -0.27 24.75
C ASP A 95 -7.27 -0.14 24.01
N LEU A 96 -6.60 -1.26 23.72
CA LEU A 96 -5.35 -1.27 22.96
C LEU A 96 -5.59 -0.83 21.51
N SER A 97 -6.64 -1.34 20.87
CA SER A 97 -7.04 -0.96 19.52
C SER A 97 -7.40 0.54 19.45
N ASP A 98 -8.18 1.01 20.42
CA ASP A 98 -8.58 2.40 20.55
C ASP A 98 -7.39 3.34 20.74
N PHE A 99 -6.41 2.91 21.53
CA PHE A 99 -5.17 3.64 21.72
C PHE A 99 -4.33 3.67 20.43
N LEU A 100 -4.01 2.50 19.87
CA LEU A 100 -3.12 2.36 18.71
C LEU A 100 -3.69 3.05 17.45
N LEU A 101 -5.01 3.06 17.33
CA LEU A 101 -5.73 3.66 16.19
C LEU A 101 -6.31 5.04 16.53
N GLY A 102 -5.95 5.59 17.70
CA GLY A 102 -6.30 6.91 18.16
C GLY A 102 -5.70 8.03 17.30
N GLY A 103 -5.90 9.28 17.71
CA GLY A 103 -5.29 10.44 17.07
C GLY A 103 -6.01 11.02 15.84
N ILE A 104 -7.09 10.38 15.37
CA ILE A 104 -7.99 10.96 14.36
C ILE A 104 -9.36 11.19 14.96
N SER A 105 -9.80 12.45 14.95
CA SER A 105 -11.15 12.83 15.37
C SER A 105 -12.19 12.35 14.35
N ILE A 106 -13.19 11.60 14.78
CA ILE A 106 -14.31 11.20 13.90
C ILE A 106 -15.10 12.41 13.36
N TYR A 107 -15.02 13.56 14.02
CA TYR A 107 -15.83 14.74 13.69
C TYR A 107 -15.28 15.56 12.54
N ARG A 108 -13.96 15.60 12.38
CA ARG A 108 -13.28 16.42 11.38
C ARG A 108 -11.95 15.77 11.01
N ILE A 109 -11.87 15.32 9.76
CA ILE A 109 -10.72 14.56 9.24
C ILE A 109 -10.21 15.27 7.99
N ASP A 110 -8.90 15.48 7.85
CA ASP A 110 -8.33 16.00 6.60
C ASP A 110 -8.81 15.16 5.42
N SER A 111 -9.28 15.79 4.33
CA SER A 111 -9.91 15.06 3.22
C SER A 111 -8.96 14.10 2.54
N LYS A 112 -7.67 14.42 2.45
CA LYS A 112 -6.67 13.54 1.83
C LYS A 112 -6.48 12.31 2.71
N LEU A 113 -6.31 12.51 4.01
CA LEU A 113 -6.18 11.42 4.98
C LEU A 113 -7.44 10.55 5.04
N PHE A 114 -8.63 11.16 5.00
CA PHE A 114 -9.90 10.44 4.98
C PHE A 114 -10.00 9.50 3.78
N ASN A 115 -9.67 9.99 2.59
CA ASN A 115 -9.71 9.18 1.37
C ASN A 115 -8.71 8.02 1.45
N ILE A 116 -7.48 8.30 1.90
CA ILE A 116 -6.44 7.28 2.05
C ILE A 116 -6.85 6.19 3.05
N LEU A 117 -7.37 6.56 4.22
CA LEU A 117 -7.69 5.59 5.27
C LEU A 117 -8.99 4.85 4.99
N TYR A 118 -10.05 5.56 4.56
CA TYR A 118 -11.41 5.04 4.60
C TYR A 118 -12.04 4.79 3.24
N SER A 119 -11.61 5.48 2.19
CA SER A 119 -12.05 5.12 0.83
C SER A 119 -11.15 4.04 0.27
N ASP A 120 -9.85 4.29 0.30
CA ASP A 120 -8.83 3.40 -0.25
C ASP A 120 -8.61 2.19 0.68
N GLY A 121 -8.43 2.43 1.98
CA GLY A 121 -8.24 1.34 2.95
C GLY A 121 -9.45 0.41 3.12
N LEU A 122 -10.65 0.83 2.73
CA LEU A 122 -11.83 -0.04 2.72
C LEU A 122 -11.73 -1.08 1.59
N GLU A 123 -11.12 -0.74 0.46
CA GLU A 123 -10.92 -1.68 -0.65
C GLU A 123 -9.97 -2.81 -0.24
N ASP A 124 -8.97 -2.52 0.58
CA ASP A 124 -7.94 -3.47 1.02
C ASP A 124 -8.43 -4.50 2.06
N ILE A 125 -9.63 -4.31 2.62
CA ILE A 125 -10.16 -5.20 3.65
C ILE A 125 -11.02 -6.29 3.01
N PRO A 126 -10.81 -7.59 3.30
CA PRO A 126 -11.72 -8.63 2.87
C PRO A 126 -13.14 -8.38 3.40
N GLU A 127 -14.15 -8.49 2.53
CA GLU A 127 -15.53 -8.21 2.91
C GLU A 127 -16.02 -9.08 4.06
N ALA A 128 -15.58 -10.34 4.12
CA ALA A 128 -15.85 -11.23 5.24
C ALA A 128 -15.33 -10.71 6.59
N HIS A 129 -14.16 -10.05 6.60
CA HIS A 129 -13.61 -9.45 7.81
C HIS A 129 -14.43 -8.23 8.23
N LEU A 130 -14.77 -7.34 7.29
CA LEU A 130 -15.60 -6.17 7.57
C LEU A 130 -16.97 -6.56 8.13
N LEU A 131 -17.64 -7.54 7.49
CA LEU A 131 -18.93 -8.06 7.94
C LEU A 131 -18.85 -8.66 9.34
N LYS A 132 -17.82 -9.47 9.62
CA LYS A 132 -17.61 -10.10 10.94
C LYS A 132 -17.51 -9.07 12.06
N HIS A 133 -16.83 -7.95 11.84
CA HIS A 133 -16.49 -6.99 12.89
C HIS A 133 -17.43 -5.77 12.95
N THR A 134 -18.20 -5.50 11.89
CA THR A 134 -19.08 -4.31 11.82
C THR A 134 -20.53 -4.64 11.48
N ASN A 135 -20.81 -5.82 10.91
CA ASN A 135 -22.07 -6.17 10.25
C ASN A 135 -22.44 -5.30 9.03
N PHE A 136 -21.46 -4.64 8.41
CA PHE A 136 -21.64 -3.88 7.18
C PHE A 136 -20.85 -4.48 6.02
N THR A 137 -21.43 -4.42 4.83
CA THR A 137 -20.74 -4.62 3.55
C THR A 137 -19.94 -3.38 3.19
N LYS A 138 -19.01 -3.49 2.23
CA LYS A 138 -18.27 -2.32 1.73
C LYS A 138 -19.20 -1.26 1.12
N ALA A 139 -20.25 -1.70 0.43
CA ALA A 139 -21.22 -0.82 -0.20
C ALA A 139 -21.99 0.01 0.84
N GLU A 140 -22.46 -0.63 1.91
CA GLU A 140 -23.17 0.06 2.98
C GLU A 140 -22.26 1.04 3.74
N VAL A 141 -20.98 0.68 3.97
CA VAL A 141 -20.01 1.61 4.57
C VAL A 141 -19.84 2.86 3.70
N LYS A 142 -19.69 2.70 2.38
CA LYS A 142 -19.57 3.85 1.45
C LYS A 142 -20.81 4.73 1.49
N GLU A 143 -22.01 4.14 1.49
CA GLU A 143 -23.27 4.88 1.60
C GLU A 143 -23.36 5.63 2.93
N LEU A 144 -22.97 4.98 4.03
CA LEU A 144 -22.98 5.56 5.36
C LEU A 144 -22.03 6.75 5.46
N PHE A 145 -20.81 6.63 4.96
CA PHE A 145 -19.87 7.76 4.89
C PHE A 145 -20.38 8.88 3.99
N ALA A 146 -20.93 8.58 2.81
CA ALA A 146 -21.50 9.59 1.93
C ALA A 146 -22.69 10.34 2.55
N ARG A 147 -23.49 9.65 3.37
CA ARG A 147 -24.65 10.24 4.07
C ARG A 147 -24.25 11.11 5.25
N HIS A 148 -23.20 10.72 5.98
CA HIS A 148 -22.88 11.33 7.27
C HIS A 148 -21.65 12.24 7.25
N TYR A 149 -20.79 12.17 6.24
CA TYR A 149 -19.71 13.12 6.03
C TYR A 149 -20.03 14.08 4.89
N HIS A 150 -19.72 15.36 5.09
CA HIS A 150 -19.65 16.35 4.01
C HIS A 150 -18.25 16.94 3.93
N LYS A 151 -17.89 17.46 2.77
CA LYS A 151 -16.59 18.07 2.54
C LYS A 151 -16.66 19.59 2.73
N GLU A 152 -15.81 20.12 3.61
CA GLU A 152 -15.73 21.55 3.94
C GLU A 152 -14.26 21.96 4.14
N GLU A 153 -13.80 22.99 3.42
CA GLU A 153 -12.43 23.56 3.56
C GLU A 153 -11.27 22.53 3.52
N GLY A 154 -11.42 21.45 2.76
CA GLY A 154 -10.41 20.40 2.69
C GLY A 154 -10.49 19.35 3.81
N PHE A 155 -11.57 19.33 4.58
CA PHE A 155 -11.87 18.34 5.60
C PHE A 155 -13.16 17.58 5.27
N HIS A 156 -13.27 16.34 5.73
CA HIS A 156 -14.53 15.64 5.89
C HIS A 156 -15.04 15.85 7.31
N CYS A 157 -16.21 16.47 7.42
CA CYS A 157 -16.86 16.84 8.67
C CYS A 157 -18.09 15.96 8.89
N LEU A 158 -18.24 15.42 10.11
CA LEU A 158 -19.39 14.60 10.46
C LEU A 158 -20.63 15.48 10.68
N ASN A 159 -21.72 15.16 9.98
CA ASN A 159 -22.97 15.93 9.98
C ASN A 159 -23.60 16.10 11.37
N THR A 160 -23.33 15.17 12.30
CA THR A 160 -23.85 15.27 13.68
C THR A 160 -23.33 16.52 14.40
N THR A 161 -22.15 17.04 14.02
CA THR A 161 -21.58 18.27 14.57
C THR A 161 -22.49 19.47 14.35
N GLN A 162 -23.11 19.56 13.16
CA GLN A 162 -24.03 20.65 12.84
C GLN A 162 -25.32 20.54 13.66
N THR A 163 -25.85 19.33 13.84
CA THR A 163 -27.04 19.09 14.66
C THR A 163 -26.78 19.44 16.13
N ARG A 164 -25.63 19.06 16.69
CA ARG A 164 -25.21 19.45 18.06
C ARG A 164 -25.10 20.97 18.20
N LEU A 165 -24.56 21.66 17.20
CA LEU A 165 -24.48 23.13 17.21
C LEU A 165 -25.88 23.78 17.18
N GLN A 166 -26.81 23.23 16.41
CA GLN A 166 -28.20 23.68 16.40
C GLN A 166 -28.87 23.46 17.76
N HIS A 167 -28.69 22.29 18.39
CA HIS A 167 -29.19 22.03 19.74
C HIS A 167 -28.69 23.07 20.75
N LYS A 168 -27.40 23.44 20.67
CA LYS A 168 -26.81 24.46 21.55
C LYS A 168 -27.48 25.83 21.35
N LYS A 169 -27.62 26.28 20.10
CA LYS A 169 -28.30 27.55 19.77
C LYS A 169 -29.75 27.58 20.25
N ILE A 170 -30.46 26.45 20.12
CA ILE A 170 -31.84 26.32 20.58
C ILE A 170 -31.92 26.43 22.12
N SER A 171 -30.94 25.87 22.85
CA SER A 171 -30.90 25.98 24.31
C SER A 171 -30.61 27.40 24.84
N GLU A 172 -30.02 28.26 24.00
CA GLU A 172 -29.69 29.65 24.33
C GLU A 172 -30.85 30.62 24.03
N LEU A 173 -31.99 30.14 23.51
CA LEU A 173 -33.16 30.98 23.25
C LEU A 173 -33.90 31.33 24.56
N GLU A 174 -34.02 32.62 24.85
CA GLU A 174 -34.57 33.12 26.13
C GLU A 174 -36.11 33.26 26.16
N ASN A 175 -36.80 33.15 25.01
CA ASN A 175 -38.24 33.45 24.88
C ASN A 175 -39.06 32.30 24.28
N ILE A 176 -39.07 31.13 24.93
CA ILE A 176 -39.86 29.95 24.50
C ILE A 176 -40.90 29.63 25.58
N SER A 177 -42.14 29.30 25.18
CA SER A 177 -43.17 28.85 26.12
C SER A 177 -42.78 27.51 26.76
N ASP A 178 -43.21 27.26 28.01
CA ASP A 178 -42.85 26.02 28.72
C ASP A 178 -43.29 24.75 27.95
N LYS A 179 -44.45 24.81 27.28
CA LYS A 179 -44.98 23.70 26.47
C LYS A 179 -44.17 23.45 25.20
N ASP A 180 -43.67 24.52 24.57
CA ASP A 180 -42.79 24.38 23.39
C ASP A 180 -41.40 23.92 23.81
N ARG A 181 -40.92 24.36 24.99
CA ARG A 181 -39.67 23.92 25.58
C ARG A 181 -39.68 22.41 25.87
N GLU A 182 -40.76 21.88 26.46
CA GLU A 182 -40.91 20.44 26.72
C GLU A 182 -40.82 19.60 25.43
N LYS A 183 -41.51 20.03 24.36
CA LYS A 183 -41.44 19.36 23.05
C LYS A 183 -40.05 19.45 22.40
N ILE A 184 -39.40 20.60 22.52
CA ILE A 184 -38.05 20.81 22.00
C ILE A 184 -37.06 19.90 22.73
N ASP A 185 -37.18 19.78 24.05
CA ASP A 185 -36.29 18.93 24.84
C ASP A 185 -36.51 17.44 24.57
N GLU A 186 -37.77 17.00 24.33
CA GLU A 186 -38.05 15.64 23.87
C GLU A 186 -37.41 15.36 22.50
N TYR A 187 -37.57 16.27 21.53
CA TYR A 187 -36.93 16.15 20.21
C TYR A 187 -35.40 16.12 20.32
N ARG A 188 -34.81 16.98 21.16
CA ARG A 188 -33.36 17.02 21.39
C ARG A 188 -32.86 15.71 22.01
N SER A 189 -33.56 15.18 23.01
CA SER A 189 -33.21 13.90 23.63
C SER A 189 -33.19 12.76 22.61
N ASN A 190 -34.24 12.66 21.79
CA ASN A 190 -34.33 11.66 20.72
C ASN A 190 -33.23 11.84 19.66
N SER A 191 -32.95 13.09 19.29
CA SER A 191 -31.88 13.44 18.35
C SER A 191 -30.49 13.09 18.91
N GLU A 192 -30.20 13.37 20.18
CA GLU A 192 -28.95 13.01 20.84
C GLU A 192 -28.74 11.49 20.91
N ILE A 193 -29.81 10.72 21.16
CA ILE A 193 -29.75 9.25 21.10
C ILE A 193 -29.37 8.79 19.70
N LEU A 194 -29.96 9.38 18.66
CA LEU A 194 -29.66 9.02 17.27
C LEU A 194 -28.23 9.42 16.87
N ILE A 195 -27.80 10.63 17.24
CA ILE A 195 -26.45 11.15 17.03
C ILE A 195 -25.43 10.20 17.65
N THR A 196 -25.60 9.85 18.92
CA THR A 196 -24.70 8.93 19.64
C THR A 196 -24.62 7.57 18.95
N LYS A 197 -25.75 7.03 18.48
CA LYS A 197 -25.78 5.77 17.72
C LYS A 197 -25.04 5.86 16.39
N ILE A 198 -25.13 6.99 15.67
CA ILE A 198 -24.41 7.20 14.41
C ILE A 198 -22.91 7.31 14.67
N GLU A 199 -22.51 8.13 15.65
CA GLU A 199 -21.12 8.35 16.04
C GLU A 199 -20.43 7.04 16.45
N LEU A 200 -21.07 6.23 17.29
CA LEU A 200 -20.57 4.91 17.70
C LEU A 200 -20.39 3.96 16.51
N LYS A 201 -21.35 3.92 15.59
CA LYS A 201 -21.26 3.08 14.39
C LYS A 201 -20.10 3.50 13.49
N ILE A 202 -19.96 4.80 13.25
CA ILE A 202 -18.89 5.34 12.41
C ILE A 202 -17.53 5.07 13.04
N ASP A 203 -17.41 5.31 14.35
CA ASP A 203 -16.17 5.06 15.09
C ASP A 203 -15.76 3.59 15.01
N GLN A 204 -16.70 2.66 15.24
CA GLN A 204 -16.45 1.22 15.11
C GLN A 204 -15.98 0.84 13.70
N ILE A 205 -16.65 1.32 12.66
CA ILE A 205 -16.25 1.05 11.27
C ILE A 205 -14.85 1.61 10.99
N GLN A 206 -14.58 2.85 11.39
CA GLN A 206 -13.28 3.48 11.19
C GLN A 206 -12.17 2.77 11.95
N LYS A 207 -12.43 2.24 13.15
CA LYS A 207 -11.47 1.42 13.92
C LYS A 207 -11.16 0.12 13.18
N VAL A 208 -12.17 -0.61 12.71
CA VAL A 208 -11.94 -1.83 11.92
C VAL A 208 -11.12 -1.52 10.66
N ILE A 209 -11.43 -0.41 9.97
CA ILE A 209 -10.71 -0.06 8.75
C ILE A 209 -9.24 0.29 9.02
N ARG A 210 -8.97 1.10 10.06
CA ARG A 210 -7.61 1.49 10.46
C ARG A 210 -6.83 0.31 11.04
N GLY A 211 -7.49 -0.56 11.81
CA GLY A 211 -6.91 -1.68 12.53
C GLY A 211 -6.56 -2.88 11.68
N ALA A 212 -7.13 -2.98 10.47
CA ALA A 212 -6.72 -3.96 9.48
C ALA A 212 -5.34 -3.61 8.89
N ILE A 213 -4.28 -3.97 9.62
CA ILE A 213 -2.88 -3.83 9.23
C ILE A 213 -2.32 -5.21 8.95
N TYR A 214 -2.20 -5.55 7.67
CA TYR A 214 -1.57 -6.80 7.24
C TYR A 214 -0.04 -6.67 7.25
N TYR A 215 0.70 -7.53 7.92
CA TYR A 215 2.17 -7.54 7.82
C TYR A 215 2.69 -8.23 6.55
N THR A 216 1.79 -8.53 5.61
CA THR A 216 2.12 -9.03 4.27
C THR A 216 2.58 -7.90 3.36
N SER A 217 3.12 -8.26 2.19
CA SER A 217 3.43 -7.29 1.14
C SER A 217 2.19 -6.46 0.76
N VAL A 218 2.43 -5.23 0.32
CA VAL A 218 1.38 -4.35 -0.23
C VAL A 218 0.76 -4.97 -1.48
N PHE A 219 1.59 -5.54 -2.34
CA PHE A 219 1.17 -6.28 -3.54
C PHE A 219 1.47 -7.76 -3.35
N ASP A 220 0.48 -8.61 -3.55
CA ASP A 220 0.69 -10.05 -3.57
C ASP A 220 1.34 -10.51 -4.89
N LEU A 221 2.04 -11.63 -4.82
CA LEU A 221 2.80 -12.24 -5.92
C LEU A 221 1.92 -12.45 -7.17
N GLU A 222 0.73 -12.99 -6.97
CA GLU A 222 -0.19 -13.36 -8.05
C GLU A 222 -0.71 -12.11 -8.77
N THR A 223 -1.18 -11.10 -8.03
CA THR A 223 -1.65 -9.84 -8.59
C THR A 223 -0.55 -9.14 -9.40
N PHE A 224 0.68 -9.05 -8.85
CA PHE A 224 1.79 -8.40 -9.53
C PHE A 224 2.14 -9.09 -10.85
N ASN A 225 2.27 -10.42 -10.83
CA ASN A 225 2.60 -11.22 -12.01
C ASN A 225 1.49 -11.15 -13.08
N ASN A 226 0.23 -11.24 -12.65
CA ASN A 226 -0.92 -11.11 -13.53
C ASN A 226 -0.99 -9.73 -14.20
N GLU A 227 -0.65 -8.67 -13.47
CA GLU A 227 -0.60 -7.32 -14.03
C GLU A 227 0.52 -7.14 -15.07
N ILE A 228 1.72 -7.70 -14.86
CA ILE A 228 2.80 -7.72 -15.86
C ILE A 228 2.31 -8.40 -17.14
N ALA A 229 1.81 -9.63 -17.01
CA ALA A 229 1.37 -10.44 -18.15
C ALA A 229 0.21 -9.77 -18.91
N THR A 230 -0.79 -9.26 -18.19
CA THR A 230 -1.94 -8.57 -18.78
C THR A 230 -1.51 -7.31 -19.52
N THR A 231 -0.62 -6.52 -18.91
CA THR A 231 -0.13 -5.27 -19.51
C THR A 231 0.64 -5.53 -20.79
N LEU A 232 1.58 -6.47 -20.79
CA LEU A 232 2.35 -6.82 -21.98
C LEU A 232 1.47 -7.44 -23.07
N THR A 233 0.45 -8.22 -22.69
CA THR A 233 -0.59 -8.72 -23.62
C THR A 233 -1.30 -7.58 -24.34
N VAL A 234 -1.74 -6.56 -23.58
CA VAL A 234 -2.42 -5.39 -24.14
C VAL A 234 -1.51 -4.64 -25.10
N VAL A 235 -0.22 -4.48 -24.78
CA VAL A 235 0.77 -3.82 -25.64
C VAL A 235 0.97 -4.61 -26.95
N ILE A 236 1.22 -5.92 -26.87
CA ILE A 236 1.42 -6.79 -28.04
C ILE A 236 0.21 -6.74 -28.98
N LYS A 237 -1.01 -6.90 -28.42
CA LYS A 237 -2.25 -6.83 -29.19
C LYS A 237 -2.46 -5.45 -29.81
N SER A 238 -2.23 -4.39 -29.04
CA SER A 238 -2.41 -3.01 -29.50
C SER A 238 -1.58 -2.72 -30.74
N PHE A 239 -0.33 -3.18 -30.80
CA PHE A 239 0.56 -2.95 -31.95
C PHE A 239 0.49 -4.03 -33.04
N SER A 240 -0.38 -5.04 -32.90
CA SER A 240 -0.43 -6.21 -33.79
C SER A 240 0.95 -6.84 -33.95
N ILE A 241 1.63 -7.03 -32.82
CA ILE A 241 2.90 -7.76 -32.72
C ILE A 241 2.55 -9.26 -32.64
N ASP A 242 3.44 -10.11 -33.16
CA ASP A 242 3.29 -11.56 -33.14
C ASP A 242 3.03 -12.09 -31.71
N GLN A 243 2.06 -12.99 -31.57
CA GLN A 243 1.70 -13.55 -30.26
C GLN A 243 2.77 -14.49 -29.70
N LYS A 244 3.74 -14.94 -30.49
CA LYS A 244 4.84 -15.80 -30.01
C LYS A 244 5.61 -15.17 -28.83
N TYR A 245 5.69 -13.83 -28.74
CA TYR A 245 6.37 -13.17 -27.62
C TYR A 245 5.62 -13.31 -26.30
N MET A 246 4.32 -13.64 -26.31
CA MET A 246 3.58 -13.95 -25.08
C MET A 246 4.17 -15.18 -24.38
N GLN A 247 4.54 -16.20 -25.15
CA GLN A 247 5.15 -17.41 -24.60
C GLN A 247 6.50 -17.07 -23.96
N ALA A 248 7.35 -16.31 -24.66
CA ALA A 248 8.63 -15.85 -24.12
C ALA A 248 8.48 -15.03 -22.83
N ILE A 249 7.50 -14.13 -22.74
CA ILE A 249 7.23 -13.35 -21.52
C ILE A 249 6.88 -14.27 -20.34
N MET A 250 6.07 -15.30 -20.58
CA MET A 250 5.70 -16.25 -19.53
C MET A 250 6.89 -17.11 -19.10
N GLU A 251 7.68 -17.59 -20.06
CA GLU A 251 8.90 -18.39 -19.83
C GLU A 251 9.97 -17.62 -19.05
N HIS A 252 10.07 -16.31 -19.26
CA HIS A 252 11.06 -15.45 -18.59
C HIS A 252 10.44 -14.53 -17.52
N SER A 253 9.27 -14.89 -16.96
CA SER A 253 8.52 -14.04 -16.03
C SER A 253 9.31 -13.68 -14.76
N GLN A 254 10.06 -14.62 -14.20
CA GLN A 254 10.90 -14.42 -13.01
C GLN A 254 12.06 -13.44 -13.26
N ASP A 255 12.73 -13.56 -14.41
CA ASP A 255 13.81 -12.67 -14.80
C ASP A 255 13.30 -11.25 -15.13
N ILE A 256 12.10 -11.15 -15.72
CA ILE A 256 11.40 -9.87 -15.92
C ILE A 256 11.08 -9.23 -14.56
N LEU A 257 10.59 -10.03 -13.62
CA LEU A 257 10.29 -9.57 -12.27
C LEU A 257 11.53 -9.04 -11.56
N LEU A 258 12.66 -9.75 -11.62
CA LEU A 258 13.93 -9.30 -11.07
C LEU A 258 14.33 -7.92 -11.62
N CYS A 259 14.27 -7.75 -12.94
CA CYS A 259 14.57 -6.48 -13.59
C CYS A 259 13.64 -5.36 -13.13
N ILE A 260 12.34 -5.63 -12.90
CA ILE A 260 11.41 -4.62 -12.40
C ILE A 260 11.75 -4.25 -10.94
N MET A 261 12.06 -5.23 -10.10
CA MET A 261 12.42 -4.96 -8.71
C MET A 261 13.75 -4.19 -8.61
N SER A 262 14.75 -4.49 -9.46
CA SER A 262 16.01 -3.75 -9.54
C SER A 262 15.81 -2.32 -10.04
N LEU A 263 14.94 -2.10 -11.04
CA LEU A 263 14.56 -0.74 -11.48
C LEU A 263 13.95 0.12 -10.38
N LEU A 264 13.31 -0.52 -9.40
CA LEU A 264 12.69 0.14 -8.25
C LEU A 264 13.63 0.24 -7.05
N HIS A 265 14.79 -0.40 -7.06
CA HIS A 265 15.81 -0.13 -6.08
C HIS A 265 16.18 1.37 -6.12
N ASP A 266 16.36 1.97 -4.94
CA ASP A 266 16.65 3.40 -4.76
C ASP A 266 15.64 4.38 -5.37
N SER A 267 14.45 3.88 -5.70
CA SER A 267 13.36 4.74 -6.11
C SER A 267 12.86 5.59 -4.95
N LYS A 268 12.91 6.91 -5.11
CA LYS A 268 12.42 7.89 -4.14
C LYS A 268 11.09 8.47 -4.60
N PHE A 269 10.16 8.66 -3.68
CA PHE A 269 8.84 9.25 -3.94
C PHE A 269 8.27 9.96 -2.70
N ILE A 270 7.23 10.78 -2.89
CA ILE A 270 6.72 11.71 -1.86
C ILE A 270 5.35 11.28 -1.30
N LEU A 271 5.30 10.71 -0.11
CA LEU A 271 4.08 10.24 0.55
C LEU A 271 3.03 11.35 0.75
N TYR A 272 1.82 10.96 1.15
CA TYR A 272 0.69 11.88 1.26
C TYR A 272 0.94 13.12 2.14
N ASP A 273 1.82 13.01 3.13
CA ASP A 273 2.21 14.05 4.08
C ASP A 273 3.46 14.83 3.67
N LYS A 274 3.87 14.68 2.39
CA LYS A 274 5.05 15.30 1.78
C LYS A 274 6.39 14.76 2.29
N LYS A 275 6.41 13.64 3.01
CA LYS A 275 7.65 12.97 3.40
C LYS A 275 8.20 12.13 2.24
N GLU A 276 9.52 12.10 2.13
CA GLU A 276 10.19 11.22 1.18
C GLU A 276 10.17 9.77 1.70
N ALA A 277 9.88 8.84 0.79
CA ALA A 277 10.07 7.42 0.95
C ALA A 277 11.09 6.93 -0.08
N ARG A 278 11.79 5.84 0.23
CA ARG A 278 12.72 5.14 -0.65
C ARG A 278 12.33 3.67 -0.70
N ASN A 279 12.33 3.09 -1.90
CA ASN A 279 12.32 1.64 -2.01
C ASN A 279 13.75 1.09 -2.03
N PHE A 280 13.90 -0.11 -1.50
CA PHE A 280 15.16 -0.85 -1.54
C PHE A 280 14.89 -2.34 -1.70
N LEU A 281 15.83 -3.00 -2.37
CA LEU A 281 15.86 -4.46 -2.48
C LEU A 281 16.42 -5.03 -1.19
N GLY A 282 15.86 -6.12 -0.71
CA GLY A 282 16.36 -6.82 0.46
C GLY A 282 15.99 -8.29 0.44
N PHE A 283 16.24 -8.93 1.56
CA PHE A 283 16.02 -10.37 1.74
C PHE A 283 14.84 -10.62 2.66
N TYR A 284 13.96 -11.53 2.25
CA TYR A 284 12.86 -12.00 3.07
C TYR A 284 13.01 -13.50 3.30
N LEU A 285 13.03 -13.90 4.57
CA LEU A 285 12.92 -15.29 4.95
C LEU A 285 11.55 -15.51 5.59
N HIS A 286 10.75 -16.42 5.02
CA HIS A 286 9.48 -16.79 5.62
C HIS A 286 9.73 -17.27 7.05
N PRO A 287 9.00 -16.77 8.06
CA PRO A 287 9.15 -17.28 9.41
C PRO A 287 8.85 -18.79 9.39
N PRO A 288 9.69 -19.63 10.00
CA PRO A 288 9.46 -21.07 10.01
C PRO A 288 8.09 -21.35 10.64
N ASP A 289 7.34 -22.28 10.03
CA ASP A 289 6.06 -22.76 10.56
C ASP A 289 6.31 -23.45 11.91
N SER A 290 6.24 -22.67 12.99
CA SER A 290 6.27 -23.06 14.41
C SER A 290 7.56 -23.72 14.98
N ASN A 291 7.94 -23.22 16.16
CA ASN A 291 8.76 -23.82 17.22
C ASN A 291 10.30 -23.81 17.18
N ASN A 292 10.98 -23.49 16.07
CA ASN A 292 12.44 -23.34 16.13
C ASN A 292 12.82 -21.87 15.98
N GLY A 293 12.91 -21.18 17.11
CA GLY A 293 13.53 -19.86 17.24
C GLY A 293 15.05 -19.91 17.09
N GLU A 294 15.54 -20.62 16.07
CA GLU A 294 16.96 -20.63 15.74
C GLU A 294 17.29 -19.36 14.96
N ASN A 295 18.43 -18.74 15.33
CA ASN A 295 18.99 -17.60 14.65
C ASN A 295 18.91 -17.79 13.14
N MET A 296 18.14 -16.94 12.45
CA MET A 296 18.17 -16.86 10.98
C MET A 296 19.57 -16.44 10.56
N ASP A 297 20.43 -17.43 10.31
CA ASP A 297 21.80 -17.19 9.89
C ASP A 297 21.86 -16.82 8.40
N ASN A 298 23.00 -16.30 7.97
CA ASN A 298 23.22 -15.93 6.58
C ASN A 298 23.03 -17.08 5.59
N ARG A 299 23.26 -18.32 6.04
CA ARG A 299 23.13 -19.49 5.19
C ARG A 299 21.66 -19.77 4.89
N SER A 300 20.78 -19.65 5.87
CA SER A 300 19.32 -19.76 5.65
C SER A 300 18.81 -18.71 4.69
N ILE A 301 19.32 -17.47 4.77
CA ILE A 301 18.95 -16.41 3.82
C ILE A 301 19.38 -16.76 2.39
N TYR A 302 20.59 -17.28 2.22
CA TYR A 302 21.08 -17.65 0.89
C TYR A 302 20.32 -18.85 0.31
N GLU A 303 20.11 -19.89 1.10
CA GLU A 303 19.54 -21.17 0.63
C GLU A 303 18.03 -21.10 0.43
N ASP A 304 17.32 -20.44 1.35
CA ASP A 304 15.85 -20.48 1.46
C ASP A 304 15.21 -19.09 1.40
N GLY A 305 16.02 -18.03 1.45
CA GLY A 305 15.52 -16.66 1.36
C GLY A 305 15.11 -16.29 -0.07
N VAL A 306 14.15 -15.38 -0.15
CA VAL A 306 13.67 -14.78 -1.38
C VAL A 306 14.02 -13.30 -1.44
N LEU A 307 14.06 -12.75 -2.65
CA LEU A 307 14.19 -11.32 -2.86
C LEU A 307 12.87 -10.61 -2.54
N ALA A 308 12.97 -9.46 -1.88
CA ALA A 308 11.82 -8.61 -1.58
C ALA A 308 12.16 -7.14 -1.87
N LEU A 309 11.14 -6.38 -2.25
CA LEU A 309 11.19 -4.94 -2.39
C LEU A 309 10.50 -4.32 -1.18
N TYR A 310 11.21 -3.48 -0.46
CA TYR A 310 10.71 -2.79 0.73
C TYR A 310 10.53 -1.32 0.44
N THR A 311 9.60 -0.68 1.15
CA THR A 311 9.48 0.77 1.22
C THR A 311 9.88 1.23 2.61
N CYS A 312 10.81 2.18 2.69
CA CYS A 312 11.16 2.91 3.91
C CYS A 312 10.63 4.35 3.80
N GLY A 313 9.72 4.72 4.69
CA GLY A 313 9.17 6.08 4.83
C GLY A 313 9.86 6.89 5.93
N ALA A 314 9.38 8.11 6.14
CA ALA A 314 9.85 8.93 7.27
C ALA A 314 9.54 8.27 8.63
N GLY A 315 10.46 8.44 9.58
CA GLY A 315 10.36 7.82 10.92
C GLY A 315 10.87 6.38 10.97
N SER A 316 11.65 5.94 9.96
CA SER A 316 12.14 4.55 9.84
C SER A 316 11.03 3.49 9.67
N ILE A 317 9.81 3.93 9.33
CA ILE A 317 8.68 3.06 9.02
C ILE A 317 9.01 2.26 7.77
N THR A 318 9.16 0.95 7.92
CA THR A 318 9.55 0.04 6.84
C THR A 318 8.50 -1.05 6.68
N PHE A 319 8.09 -1.32 5.44
CA PHE A 319 7.16 -2.40 5.12
C PHE A 319 7.49 -3.05 3.78
N PRO A 320 7.18 -4.35 3.61
CA PRO A 320 7.34 -5.01 2.32
C PRO A 320 6.37 -4.41 1.30
N LEU A 321 6.90 -3.86 0.22
CA LEU A 321 6.11 -3.47 -0.93
C LEU A 321 5.68 -4.71 -1.72
N TYR A 322 6.63 -5.61 -1.92
CA TYR A 322 6.46 -6.85 -2.67
C TYR A 322 7.43 -7.91 -2.17
N VAL A 323 6.95 -9.14 -1.95
CA VAL A 323 7.79 -10.30 -1.62
C VAL A 323 7.67 -11.28 -2.80
N SER A 324 8.80 -11.62 -3.41
CA SER A 324 8.84 -12.49 -4.59
C SER A 324 8.97 -13.96 -4.21
N ASP A 325 8.93 -14.82 -5.22
CA ASP A 325 9.36 -16.22 -5.17
C ASP A 325 10.80 -16.43 -5.70
N LEU A 326 11.53 -15.35 -5.99
CA LEU A 326 12.88 -15.38 -6.53
C LEU A 326 13.88 -15.75 -5.43
N LEU A 327 14.42 -16.98 -5.49
CA LEU A 327 15.41 -17.44 -4.52
C LEU A 327 16.73 -16.70 -4.67
N VAL A 328 17.33 -16.32 -3.54
CA VAL A 328 18.60 -15.58 -3.51
C VAL A 328 19.71 -16.31 -4.27
N LYS A 329 19.87 -17.61 -4.03
CA LYS A 329 20.90 -18.46 -4.66
C LYS A 329 20.81 -18.58 -6.19
N ASP A 330 19.65 -18.29 -6.77
CA ASP A 330 19.47 -18.37 -8.23
C ASP A 330 20.06 -17.14 -8.93
N TYR A 331 20.16 -16.01 -8.21
CA TYR A 331 20.53 -14.71 -8.78
C TYR A 331 21.82 -14.12 -8.21
N ILE A 332 22.31 -14.62 -7.08
CA ILE A 332 23.57 -14.21 -6.45
C ILE A 332 24.40 -15.47 -6.22
N SER A 333 25.68 -15.48 -6.60
CA SER A 333 26.53 -16.65 -6.33
C SER A 333 26.93 -16.70 -4.86
N ALA A 334 27.16 -17.92 -4.35
CA ALA A 334 27.61 -18.13 -2.96
C ALA A 334 28.89 -17.33 -2.65
N ASP A 335 29.84 -17.29 -3.58
CA ASP A 335 31.10 -16.55 -3.40
C ASP A 335 30.87 -15.04 -3.27
N GLU A 336 29.95 -14.46 -4.05
CA GLU A 336 29.56 -13.06 -3.90
C GLU A 336 28.82 -12.85 -2.58
N PHE A 337 27.81 -13.68 -2.28
CA PHE A 337 26.99 -13.57 -1.09
C PHE A 337 27.82 -13.59 0.19
N ASN A 338 28.78 -14.51 0.27
CA ASN A 338 29.66 -14.68 1.44
C ASN A 338 30.60 -13.49 1.70
N LYS A 339 30.75 -12.55 0.76
CA LYS A 339 31.48 -11.29 1.01
C LYS A 339 30.79 -10.40 2.04
N PHE A 340 29.50 -10.63 2.30
CA PHE A 340 28.67 -9.84 3.22
C PHE A 340 28.23 -10.68 4.42
N ALA A 341 29.16 -10.93 5.34
CA ALA A 341 28.97 -11.81 6.50
C ALA A 341 27.96 -11.28 7.55
N GLU A 342 27.40 -10.09 7.37
CA GLU A 342 26.49 -9.43 8.34
C GLU A 342 25.07 -9.23 7.82
N LEU A 343 24.71 -9.82 6.66
CA LEU A 343 23.34 -9.76 6.16
C LEU A 343 22.36 -10.39 7.16
N LYS A 344 21.14 -9.87 7.16
CA LYS A 344 20.02 -10.35 7.99
C LYS A 344 18.76 -10.34 7.17
N SER A 345 17.74 -11.08 7.60
CA SER A 345 16.39 -10.86 7.08
C SER A 345 16.04 -9.38 7.21
N PHE A 346 15.40 -8.80 6.20
CA PHE A 346 15.09 -7.37 6.07
C PHE A 346 16.28 -6.43 5.82
N SER A 347 17.51 -6.94 5.69
CA SER A 347 18.66 -6.11 5.31
C SER A 347 18.59 -5.71 3.83
N GLU A 348 19.10 -4.51 3.53
CA GLU A 348 19.24 -4.01 2.16
C GLU A 348 20.28 -4.82 1.40
N SER A 349 19.93 -5.23 0.19
CA SER A 349 20.82 -5.95 -0.72
C SER A 349 21.89 -5.00 -1.25
N PRO A 350 23.19 -5.37 -1.19
CA PRO A 350 24.25 -4.65 -1.88
C PRO A 350 24.24 -4.91 -3.40
N TRP A 351 23.53 -5.93 -3.87
CA TRP A 351 23.37 -6.19 -5.31
C TRP A 351 22.06 -5.59 -5.80
N ILE A 352 22.16 -4.61 -6.68
CA ILE A 352 21.08 -3.66 -6.96
C ILE A 352 20.72 -3.57 -8.43
N THR A 353 21.58 -4.06 -9.33
CA THR A 353 21.37 -4.01 -10.78
C THR A 353 21.22 -5.43 -11.33
N ALA A 354 20.26 -5.65 -12.24
CA ALA A 354 20.06 -6.93 -12.89
C ALA A 354 20.76 -6.99 -14.27
N GLU A 355 21.79 -7.82 -14.39
CA GLU A 355 22.62 -7.95 -15.60
C GLU A 355 22.82 -9.41 -16.01
N ARG A 356 23.04 -9.66 -17.30
CA ARG A 356 23.38 -11.01 -17.78
C ARG A 356 24.89 -11.26 -17.73
N ILE A 357 25.27 -12.26 -16.95
CA ILE A 357 26.63 -12.78 -16.85
C ILE A 357 26.61 -14.26 -17.21
N ASP A 358 27.40 -14.64 -18.22
CA ASP A 358 27.46 -16.02 -18.73
C ASP A 358 26.08 -16.60 -19.07
N TYR A 359 25.27 -15.82 -19.79
CA TYR A 359 23.91 -16.15 -20.22
C TYR A 359 22.87 -16.29 -19.09
N LYS A 360 23.23 -16.04 -17.82
CA LYS A 360 22.29 -16.02 -16.70
C LYS A 360 22.07 -14.60 -16.21
N LEU A 361 20.82 -14.23 -15.96
CA LEU A 361 20.52 -12.99 -15.27
C LEU A 361 20.97 -13.10 -13.80
N ARG A 362 21.69 -12.11 -13.31
CA ARG A 362 22.22 -12.05 -11.94
C ARG A 362 22.04 -10.65 -11.37
N LEU A 363 21.99 -10.57 -10.05
CA LEU A 363 22.15 -9.30 -9.35
C LEU A 363 23.64 -8.98 -9.18
N VAL A 364 24.02 -7.76 -9.52
CA VAL A 364 25.38 -7.23 -9.39
C VAL A 364 25.39 -5.99 -8.49
N ASN A 365 26.53 -5.76 -7.83
CA ASN A 365 26.79 -4.61 -6.96
C ASN A 365 27.25 -3.40 -7.78
#